data_AF-A0A7J4B3R5-F1
#
_entry.id   AF-A0A7J4B3R5-F1
#
_cell.length_a   1.000
_cell.length_b   1.000
_cell.length_c   1.000
_cell.angle_alpha   90.00
_cell.angle_beta   90.00
_cell.angle_gamma   90.00
#
_symmetry.space_group_name_H-M   'P 1'
#
loop_
_entity.id
_entity.type
_entity.pdbx_description
1 polymer ?
#
loop_
_entity_poly.entity_id
_entity_poly.type
_entity_poly.pdbx_seq_one_letter_code
_entity_poly.pdbx_strand_id
1 'polypeptide(L)'
;MHLFLSMTAILLGTGIRGYLEQNYFIICFVNYIMEFCRGCEVSCCSRYYIPLSIVDVFIISMHGWKDFYFIEQRDGECNGCFRVRGKYYTLKMKKRIQGGCVFLKEGGEYACGIHEYKPSVCAAYPFTREDGKIVMMENRECPKGRTPTEKDMMEAESALDDYEYEWGLHNRIVNKWNNSLLSKYGWPGLFVAYGLAQMLIWSAAAKLNKIERD
;
A
#
# COMPACT_ATOMS: atom_id res chain seq x y z
N MET A 1 23.37 -22.96 25.77
CA MET A 1 22.23 -22.08 25.42
C MET A 1 22.68 -20.65 25.68
N HIS A 2 23.06 -19.93 24.62
CA HIS A 2 23.53 -18.52 24.53
C HIS A 2 24.72 -18.45 23.59
N LEU A 3 24.47 -18.39 22.28
CA LEU A 3 25.41 -18.00 21.23
C LEU A 3 24.65 -17.97 19.89
N PHE A 4 23.67 -17.09 19.72
CA PHE A 4 23.01 -16.90 18.41
C PHE A 4 22.42 -15.49 18.15
N LEU A 5 22.78 -14.48 18.96
CA LEU A 5 22.20 -13.12 18.86
C LEU A 5 23.18 -12.02 18.39
N SER A 6 24.31 -12.38 17.77
CA SER A 6 25.40 -11.41 17.51
C SER A 6 25.75 -11.14 16.04
N MET A 7 24.98 -11.61 15.05
CA MET A 7 25.33 -11.35 13.63
C MET A 7 24.33 -10.52 12.82
N THR A 8 23.16 -10.18 13.36
CA THR A 8 22.17 -9.37 12.62
C THR A 8 22.15 -7.89 13.00
N ALA A 9 22.95 -7.46 13.98
CA ALA A 9 22.86 -6.12 14.56
C ALA A 9 23.95 -5.11 14.13
N ILE A 10 24.92 -5.49 13.28
CA ILE A 10 26.10 -4.64 13.00
C ILE A 10 26.05 -3.91 11.65
N LEU A 11 25.05 -4.14 10.79
CA LEU A 11 24.96 -3.43 9.49
C LEU A 11 23.86 -2.36 9.38
N LEU A 12 23.10 -2.08 10.45
CA LEU A 12 21.99 -1.12 10.42
C LEU A 12 22.14 0.05 11.40
N GLY A 13 23.35 0.26 11.94
CA GLY A 13 23.67 1.38 12.81
C GLY A 13 24.28 2.52 12.01
N THR A 14 23.64 3.69 12.05
CA THR A 14 24.24 5.02 11.82
C THR A 14 24.65 5.47 10.42
N GLY A 15 24.81 4.60 9.41
CA GLY A 15 25.19 5.04 8.05
C GLY A 15 24.03 5.42 7.11
N ILE A 16 22.84 4.88 7.34
CA ILE A 16 21.73 4.94 6.37
C ILE A 16 20.90 6.22 6.54
N ARG A 17 20.84 6.82 7.73
CA ARG A 17 19.95 7.96 8.00
C ARG A 17 20.34 9.23 7.22
N GLY A 18 21.65 9.49 7.04
CA GLY A 18 22.13 10.62 6.25
C GLY A 18 22.15 10.38 4.73
N TYR A 19 22.27 9.12 4.29
CA TYR A 19 22.32 8.77 2.87
C TYR A 19 20.92 8.70 2.22
N LEU A 20 19.90 8.44 3.03
CA LEU A 20 18.52 8.33 2.60
C LEU A 20 17.80 9.68 2.47
N GLU A 21 18.19 10.72 3.19
CA GLU A 21 17.48 12.01 3.16
C GLU A 21 17.73 12.86 1.88
N GLN A 22 18.76 12.55 1.09
CA GLN A 22 19.13 13.36 -0.09
C GLN A 22 18.76 12.73 -1.45
N ASN A 23 18.12 11.56 -1.49
CA ASN A 23 18.01 10.77 -2.73
C ASN A 23 16.63 10.13 -3.05
N TYR A 24 15.55 10.47 -2.33
CA TYR A 24 14.18 10.07 -2.72
C TYR A 24 13.57 11.03 -3.74
N PHE A 25 14.20 11.11 -4.90
CA PHE A 25 13.52 11.47 -6.13
C PHE A 25 13.49 10.17 -6.94
N ILE A 26 12.36 9.83 -7.59
CA ILE A 26 12.11 8.60 -8.36
C ILE A 26 11.49 7.46 -7.52
N ILE A 27 10.33 7.77 -6.94
CA ILE A 27 9.13 7.11 -7.46
C ILE A 27 8.23 8.27 -7.91
N CYS A 28 8.13 8.53 -9.22
CA CYS A 28 7.17 9.52 -9.72
C CYS A 28 5.77 8.93 -9.61
N PHE A 29 5.28 8.76 -8.39
CA PHE A 29 3.86 8.85 -8.13
C PHE A 29 3.58 10.34 -8.06
N VAL A 30 2.90 10.88 -9.08
CA VAL A 30 2.34 12.21 -8.95
C VAL A 30 1.22 12.05 -7.94
N ASN A 31 1.55 12.24 -6.65
CA ASN A 31 0.59 12.13 -5.56
C ASN A 31 -0.47 13.22 -5.72
N TYR A 32 -1.48 12.98 -6.56
CA TYR A 32 -2.72 13.71 -6.54
C TYR A 32 -3.49 13.23 -5.32
N ILE A 33 -3.29 13.95 -4.23
CA ILE A 33 -3.88 13.60 -2.95
C ILE A 33 -5.31 14.12 -2.94
N MET A 34 -6.25 13.24 -3.29
CA MET A 34 -7.67 13.55 -3.20
C MET A 34 -8.08 13.87 -1.76
N GLU A 35 -8.69 15.04 -1.56
CA GLU A 35 -8.94 15.65 -0.25
C GLU A 35 -10.27 15.21 0.42
N PHE A 36 -11.03 14.27 -0.14
CA PHE A 36 -12.31 13.83 0.45
C PHE A 36 -12.22 13.25 1.87
N CYS A 37 -11.02 12.89 2.32
CA CYS A 37 -10.76 12.41 3.67
C CYS A 37 -10.44 13.52 4.70
N ARG A 38 -10.38 14.81 4.31
CA ARG A 38 -10.33 15.94 5.25
C ARG A 38 -11.73 16.46 5.50
N GLY A 39 -12.13 16.57 6.77
CA GLY A 39 -13.43 17.14 7.13
C GLY A 39 -14.62 16.21 6.98
N CYS A 40 -14.42 14.89 6.97
CA CYS A 40 -15.53 13.94 6.86
C CYS A 40 -16.14 13.66 8.25
N GLU A 41 -17.47 13.65 8.33
CA GLU A 41 -18.24 13.23 9.53
C GLU A 41 -18.41 11.70 9.61
N VAL A 42 -18.07 10.96 8.55
CA VAL A 42 -18.25 9.51 8.45
C VAL A 42 -16.91 8.80 8.40
N SER A 43 -16.69 7.85 9.31
CA SER A 43 -15.45 7.08 9.38
C SER A 43 -15.47 5.92 8.38
N CYS A 44 -15.37 6.19 7.08
CA CYS A 44 -15.18 5.14 6.05
C CYS A 44 -14.02 4.20 6.40
N CYS A 45 -12.95 4.76 7.00
CA CYS A 45 -11.80 4.02 7.52
C CYS A 45 -12.13 3.05 8.67
N SER A 46 -13.26 3.18 9.36
CA SER A 46 -13.70 2.25 10.40
C SER A 46 -14.46 1.05 9.85
N ARG A 47 -15.19 1.23 8.73
CA ARG A 47 -16.09 0.22 8.18
C ARG A 47 -15.48 -0.57 7.06
N TYR A 48 -14.81 0.07 6.11
CA TYR A 48 -14.31 -0.63 4.93
C TYR A 48 -13.21 -1.65 5.24
N TYR A 49 -13.19 -2.70 4.42
CA TYR A 49 -12.05 -3.58 4.26
C TYR A 49 -11.06 -2.87 3.33
N ILE A 50 -9.88 -2.55 3.83
CA ILE A 50 -8.85 -1.85 3.05
C ILE A 50 -7.78 -2.87 2.67
N PRO A 51 -7.82 -3.45 1.45
CA PRO A 51 -6.75 -4.28 0.96
C PRO A 51 -5.48 -3.45 0.79
N LEU A 52 -4.33 -4.08 0.98
CA LEU A 52 -3.03 -3.46 0.72
C LEU A 52 -2.31 -4.25 -0.37
N SER A 53 -1.73 -3.51 -1.30
CA SER A 53 -0.71 -4.03 -2.18
C SER A 53 0.63 -4.10 -1.43
N ILE A 54 1.61 -4.76 -2.04
CA ILE A 54 2.98 -4.78 -1.51
C ILE A 54 3.67 -3.44 -1.75
N VAL A 55 3.19 -2.67 -2.74
CA VAL A 55 3.68 -1.33 -3.03
C VAL A 55 3.25 -0.38 -1.91
N ASP A 56 1.99 -0.46 -1.47
CA ASP A 56 1.49 0.25 -0.29
C ASP A 56 2.35 -0.07 0.94
N VAL A 57 2.61 -1.36 1.19
CA VAL A 57 3.42 -1.78 2.34
C VAL A 57 4.84 -1.22 2.24
N PHE A 58 5.42 -1.22 1.03
CA PHE A 58 6.74 -0.65 0.80
C PHE A 58 6.76 0.86 1.07
N ILE A 59 5.92 1.64 0.38
CA ILE A 59 5.87 3.11 0.49
C ILE A 59 5.64 3.53 1.95
N ILE A 60 4.60 2.99 2.60
CA ILE A 60 4.27 3.34 3.98
C ILE A 60 5.43 3.00 4.93
N SER A 61 6.10 1.86 4.72
CA SER A 61 7.27 1.46 5.52
C SER A 61 8.48 2.38 5.31
N MET A 62 8.72 2.83 4.07
CA MET A 62 9.80 3.75 3.73
C MET A 62 9.63 5.11 4.43
N HIS A 63 8.39 5.52 4.70
CA HIS A 63 8.07 6.74 5.45
C HIS A 63 8.01 6.53 6.98
N GLY A 64 8.60 5.44 7.47
CA GLY A 64 8.86 5.23 8.90
C GLY A 64 7.73 4.55 9.67
N TRP A 65 6.59 4.25 9.04
CA TRP A 65 5.47 3.57 9.68
C TRP A 65 5.71 2.05 9.76
N LYS A 66 5.34 1.45 10.88
CA LYS A 66 5.49 0.02 11.15
C LYS A 66 4.19 -0.52 11.76
N ASP A 67 4.03 -1.85 11.73
CA ASP A 67 2.87 -2.55 12.35
C ASP A 67 1.49 -2.01 11.91
N PHE A 68 1.37 -1.63 10.63
CA PHE A 68 0.12 -1.07 10.08
C PHE A 68 -0.69 -2.03 9.22
N TYR A 69 -0.14 -3.20 8.88
CA TYR A 69 -0.81 -4.19 8.06
C TYR A 69 -1.00 -5.51 8.83
N PHE A 70 -1.93 -6.32 8.35
CA PHE A 70 -2.18 -7.67 8.81
C PHE A 70 -2.20 -8.62 7.62
N ILE A 71 -1.70 -9.85 7.83
CA ILE A 71 -1.76 -10.91 6.83
C ILE A 71 -2.98 -11.78 7.14
N GLU A 72 -4.01 -11.68 6.32
CA GLU A 72 -5.27 -12.41 6.51
C GLU A 72 -5.29 -13.67 5.65
N GLN A 73 -5.63 -14.82 6.24
CA GLN A 73 -5.95 -16.03 5.47
C GLN A 73 -7.35 -15.89 4.86
N ARG A 74 -7.50 -16.30 3.60
CA ARG A 74 -8.76 -16.26 2.85
C ARG A 74 -9.21 -17.67 2.49
N ASP A 75 -10.52 -17.88 2.43
CA ASP A 75 -11.11 -19.19 2.14
C ASP A 75 -11.07 -19.56 0.64
N GLY A 76 -10.71 -18.60 -0.22
CA GLY A 76 -10.62 -18.81 -1.67
C GLY A 76 -9.66 -17.84 -2.34
N GLU A 77 -9.48 -18.06 -3.64
CA GLU A 77 -8.72 -17.16 -4.49
C GLU A 77 -9.38 -15.77 -4.51
N CYS A 78 -8.54 -14.73 -4.48
CA CYS A 78 -8.99 -13.35 -4.51
C CYS A 78 -8.00 -12.51 -5.32
N ASN A 79 -8.44 -11.36 -5.82
CA ASN A 79 -7.54 -10.43 -6.50
C ASN A 79 -6.43 -9.99 -5.53
N GLY A 80 -5.17 -10.15 -5.95
CA GLY A 80 -3.98 -9.89 -5.11
C GLY A 80 -3.71 -10.90 -4.00
N CYS A 81 -4.44 -12.03 -3.94
CA CYS A 81 -4.12 -13.08 -2.98
C CYS A 81 -2.82 -13.81 -3.35
N PHE A 82 -1.93 -13.99 -2.38
CA PHE A 82 -0.75 -14.85 -2.49
C PHE A 82 -0.96 -16.19 -1.79
N ARG A 83 -0.24 -17.22 -2.23
CA ARG A 83 -0.39 -18.59 -1.73
C ARG A 83 0.73 -18.98 -0.80
N VAL A 84 0.40 -19.64 0.31
CA VAL A 84 1.38 -20.30 1.17
C VAL A 84 0.87 -21.68 1.57
N ARG A 85 1.63 -22.72 1.26
CA ARG A 85 1.28 -24.13 1.55
C ARG A 85 -0.14 -24.48 1.08
N GLY A 86 -0.49 -24.02 -0.12
CA GLY A 86 -1.80 -24.24 -0.74
C GLY A 86 -2.94 -23.34 -0.26
N LYS A 87 -2.75 -22.53 0.80
CA LYS A 87 -3.77 -21.61 1.33
C LYS A 87 -3.60 -20.20 0.76
N TYR A 88 -4.72 -19.46 0.63
CA TYR A 88 -4.72 -18.08 0.15
C TYR A 88 -4.56 -17.09 1.30
N TYR A 89 -3.77 -16.04 1.07
CA TYR A 89 -3.55 -14.95 2.00
C TYR A 89 -3.57 -13.61 1.27
N THR A 90 -3.90 -12.55 2.00
CA THR A 90 -3.91 -11.18 1.49
C THR A 90 -3.36 -10.22 2.55
N LEU A 91 -2.89 -9.05 2.12
CA LEU A 91 -2.48 -7.97 3.01
C LEU A 91 -3.65 -7.02 3.19
N LYS A 92 -3.92 -6.62 4.42
CA LYS A 92 -4.96 -5.63 4.73
C LYS A 92 -4.48 -4.62 5.75
N MET A 93 -5.07 -3.42 5.72
CA MET A 93 -4.83 -2.40 6.74
C MET A 93 -5.30 -2.90 8.11
N LYS A 94 -4.45 -2.72 9.12
CA LYS A 94 -4.76 -3.03 10.51
C LYS A 94 -5.81 -2.03 11.02
N LYS A 95 -6.74 -2.53 11.84
CA LYS A 95 -7.72 -1.70 12.56
C LYS A 95 -7.36 -1.63 14.05
N ARG A 96 -7.70 -0.53 14.71
CA ARG A 96 -7.56 -0.41 16.18
C ARG A 96 -8.63 -1.26 16.87
N ILE A 97 -8.43 -1.54 18.16
CA ILE A 97 -9.39 -2.30 18.97
C ILE A 97 -10.77 -1.63 18.99
N GLN A 98 -10.81 -0.30 19.07
CA GLN A 98 -12.05 0.48 19.10
C GLN A 98 -12.67 0.69 17.69
N GLY A 99 -12.13 0.03 16.66
CA GLY A 99 -12.48 0.29 15.26
C GLY A 99 -11.58 1.34 14.62
N GLY A 100 -11.83 1.67 13.35
CA GLY A 100 -10.97 2.60 12.60
C GLY A 100 -9.67 1.97 12.12
N CYS A 101 -9.15 2.42 10.98
CA CYS A 101 -7.80 2.07 10.55
C CYS A 101 -6.77 2.68 11.53
N VAL A 102 -5.59 2.06 11.66
CA VAL A 102 -4.55 2.53 12.59
C VAL A 102 -4.12 3.98 12.39
N PHE A 103 -4.30 4.54 11.19
CA PHE A 103 -3.94 5.91 10.84
C PHE A 103 -5.08 6.92 11.00
N LEU A 104 -6.28 6.51 11.43
CA LEU A 104 -7.40 7.44 11.63
C LEU A 104 -7.10 8.43 12.77
N LYS A 105 -7.07 9.73 12.50
CA LYS A 105 -7.01 10.77 13.53
C LYS A 105 -8.43 11.14 13.95
N GLU A 106 -8.65 11.25 15.26
CA GLU A 106 -9.93 11.59 15.89
C GLU A 106 -9.76 12.91 16.65
N GLY A 107 -10.67 13.88 16.45
CA GLY A 107 -10.58 15.19 17.11
C GLY A 107 -11.41 16.31 16.45
N GLY A 108 -12.71 16.10 16.28
CA GLY A 108 -13.66 17.05 15.68
C GLY A 108 -14.05 16.70 14.25
N GLU A 109 -13.05 16.48 13.38
CA GLU A 109 -13.22 15.95 12.02
C GLU A 109 -12.34 14.70 11.85
N TYR A 110 -12.83 13.68 11.12
CA TYR A 110 -12.00 12.52 10.81
C TYR A 110 -10.95 12.88 9.75
N ALA A 111 -9.70 12.49 9.98
CA ALA A 111 -8.60 12.74 9.04
C ALA A 111 -7.63 11.56 8.95
N CYS A 112 -6.97 11.41 7.79
CA CYS A 112 -5.92 10.40 7.61
C CYS A 112 -4.58 10.91 8.18
N GLY A 113 -3.98 10.15 9.10
CA GLY A 113 -2.69 10.46 9.69
C GLY A 113 -1.49 10.32 8.75
N ILE A 114 -1.68 9.61 7.63
CA ILE A 114 -0.69 9.38 6.58
C ILE A 114 -1.20 9.85 5.21
N HIS A 115 -1.92 10.97 5.17
CA HIS A 115 -2.64 11.45 3.97
C HIS A 115 -1.81 11.43 2.69
N GLU A 116 -0.52 11.82 2.75
CA GLU A 116 0.42 11.83 1.61
C GLU A 116 0.88 10.42 1.16
N TYR A 117 0.75 9.43 2.04
CA TYR A 117 1.19 8.05 1.83
C TYR A 117 0.04 7.06 1.98
N LYS A 118 -1.20 7.54 1.84
CA LYS A 118 -2.39 6.70 1.98
C LYS A 118 -2.35 5.60 0.91
N PRO A 119 -2.81 4.37 1.23
CA PRO A 119 -2.83 3.30 0.24
C PRO A 119 -3.55 3.72 -1.03
N SER A 120 -3.15 3.20 -2.20
CA SER A 120 -3.76 3.58 -3.48
C SER A 120 -5.28 3.36 -3.52
N VAL A 121 -5.78 2.31 -2.87
CA VAL A 121 -7.24 2.08 -2.72
C VAL A 121 -7.93 3.22 -1.95
N CYS A 122 -7.26 3.82 -0.96
CA CYS A 122 -7.75 4.99 -0.23
C CYS A 122 -7.52 6.30 -1.00
N ALA A 123 -6.56 6.32 -1.93
CA ALA A 123 -6.32 7.45 -2.81
C ALA A 123 -7.39 7.57 -3.89
N ALA A 124 -7.77 6.45 -4.49
CA ALA A 124 -8.80 6.38 -5.53
C ALA A 124 -10.22 6.54 -4.97
N TYR A 125 -10.46 6.22 -3.70
CA TYR A 125 -11.79 6.34 -3.09
C TYR A 125 -12.34 7.77 -3.18
N PRO A 126 -13.60 7.98 -3.60
CA PRO A 126 -14.66 6.99 -3.82
C PRO A 126 -14.88 6.59 -5.29
N PHE A 127 -13.87 6.74 -6.14
CA PHE A 127 -13.97 6.47 -7.56
C PHE A 127 -13.47 5.06 -7.91
N THR A 128 -13.99 4.53 -9.00
CA THR A 128 -13.60 3.25 -9.60
C THR A 128 -13.70 3.34 -11.12
N ARG A 129 -13.11 2.39 -11.85
CA ARG A 129 -13.35 2.22 -13.28
C ARG A 129 -14.38 1.11 -13.53
N GLU A 130 -15.45 1.46 -14.22
CA GLU A 130 -16.48 0.54 -14.70
C GLU A 130 -16.64 0.73 -16.21
N ASP A 131 -16.49 -0.34 -16.99
CA ASP A 131 -16.53 -0.32 -18.46
C ASP A 131 -15.64 0.77 -19.11
N GLY A 132 -14.45 0.97 -18.54
CA GLY A 132 -13.47 1.96 -19.01
C GLY A 132 -13.81 3.41 -18.66
N LYS A 133 -14.85 3.65 -17.87
CA LYS A 133 -15.25 4.99 -17.40
C LYS A 133 -14.99 5.14 -15.91
N ILE A 134 -14.57 6.33 -15.51
CA ILE A 134 -14.45 6.71 -14.11
C ILE A 134 -15.84 7.00 -13.58
N VAL A 135 -16.26 6.25 -12.56
CA VAL A 135 -17.53 6.42 -11.88
C VAL A 135 -17.32 6.53 -10.38
N MET A 136 -18.23 7.19 -9.68
CA MET A 136 -18.28 7.12 -8.23
C MET A 136 -18.98 5.84 -7.80
N MET A 137 -18.43 5.17 -6.79
CA MET A 137 -19.05 3.99 -6.19
C MET A 137 -20.47 4.33 -5.67
N GLU A 138 -21.44 3.48 -5.98
CA GLU A 138 -22.84 3.65 -5.55
C GLU A 138 -22.97 3.58 -4.01
N ASN A 139 -22.29 2.60 -3.39
CA ASN A 139 -22.32 2.34 -1.95
C ASN A 139 -21.25 3.12 -1.17
N ARG A 140 -20.89 4.32 -1.64
CA ARG A 140 -19.92 5.17 -0.96
C ARG A 140 -20.55 5.84 0.27
N GLU A 141 -19.83 5.82 1.37
CA GLU A 141 -20.18 6.57 2.57
C GLU A 141 -19.72 8.05 2.51
N CYS A 142 -18.71 8.35 1.70
CA CYS A 142 -18.14 9.69 1.54
C CYS A 142 -17.78 9.97 0.06
N PRO A 143 -17.99 11.19 -0.45
CA PRO A 143 -18.75 12.28 0.15
C PRO A 143 -20.27 12.04 0.01
N LYS A 144 -21.06 12.34 1.04
CA LYS A 144 -22.53 12.25 0.97
C LYS A 144 -23.09 13.41 0.16
N GLY A 145 -23.92 13.11 -0.85
CA GLY A 145 -24.71 14.11 -1.57
C GLY A 145 -23.91 15.12 -2.42
N ARG A 146 -22.60 14.98 -2.52
CA ARG A 146 -21.76 15.82 -3.38
C ARG A 146 -21.58 15.17 -4.76
N THR A 147 -21.85 15.96 -5.79
CA THR A 147 -21.47 15.65 -7.17
C THR A 147 -19.99 15.99 -7.37
N PRO A 148 -19.19 15.13 -8.01
CA PRO A 148 -17.79 15.39 -8.26
C PRO A 148 -17.64 16.54 -9.25
N THR A 149 -16.69 17.43 -8.98
CA THR A 149 -16.29 18.49 -9.89
C THR A 149 -15.37 17.94 -10.98
N GLU A 150 -15.14 18.70 -12.05
CA GLU A 150 -14.16 18.32 -13.08
C GLU A 150 -12.76 18.08 -12.49
N LYS A 151 -12.33 18.93 -11.54
CA LYS A 151 -11.09 18.74 -10.80
C LYS A 151 -11.08 17.41 -10.03
N ASP A 152 -12.17 17.06 -9.35
CA ASP A 152 -12.28 15.79 -8.62
C ASP A 152 -12.13 14.60 -9.58
N MET A 153 -12.69 14.70 -10.79
CA MET A 153 -12.59 13.66 -11.83
C MET A 153 -11.15 13.52 -12.37
N MET A 154 -10.43 14.63 -12.57
CA MET A 154 -9.02 14.61 -12.98
C MET A 154 -8.12 13.99 -11.90
N GLU A 155 -8.35 14.35 -10.63
CA GLU A 155 -7.63 13.75 -9.50
C GLU A 155 -7.95 12.25 -9.36
N ALA A 156 -9.21 11.87 -9.62
CA ALA A 156 -9.63 10.48 -9.62
C ALA A 156 -8.97 9.66 -10.73
N GLU A 157 -8.84 10.23 -11.93
CA GLU A 157 -8.15 9.57 -13.04
C GLU A 157 -6.71 9.23 -12.69
N SER A 158 -5.96 10.20 -12.19
CA SER A 158 -4.58 9.99 -11.74
C SER A 158 -4.50 8.95 -10.61
N ALA A 159 -5.37 9.04 -9.61
CA ALA A 159 -5.37 8.09 -8.49
C ALA A 159 -5.73 6.66 -8.92
N LEU A 160 -6.60 6.50 -9.92
CA LEU A 160 -6.97 5.21 -10.48
C LEU A 160 -5.86 4.62 -11.35
N ASP A 161 -5.12 5.45 -12.10
CA ASP A 161 -3.93 5.01 -12.84
C ASP A 161 -2.84 4.51 -11.90
N ASP A 162 -2.57 5.24 -10.83
CA ASP A 162 -1.62 4.82 -9.79
C ASP A 162 -2.07 3.51 -9.14
N TYR A 163 -3.34 3.40 -8.77
CA TYR A 163 -3.92 2.17 -8.23
C TYR A 163 -3.72 0.98 -9.17
N GLU A 164 -4.09 1.10 -10.45
CA GLU A 164 -3.95 0.01 -11.43
C GLU A 164 -2.49 -0.40 -11.62
N TYR A 165 -1.60 0.58 -11.67
CA TYR A 165 -0.17 0.35 -11.81
C TYR A 165 0.42 -0.38 -10.60
N GLU A 166 0.12 0.09 -9.38
CA GLU A 166 0.57 -0.52 -8.13
C GLU A 166 0.05 -1.94 -7.95
N TRP A 167 -1.24 -2.15 -8.21
CA TRP A 167 -1.84 -3.48 -8.14
C TRP A 167 -1.31 -4.39 -9.25
N GLY A 168 -1.00 -3.85 -10.43
CA GLY A 168 -0.28 -4.57 -11.48
C GLY A 168 1.11 -5.04 -11.04
N LEU A 169 1.88 -4.19 -10.36
CA LEU A 169 3.18 -4.57 -9.78
C LEU A 169 3.03 -5.63 -8.69
N HIS A 170 2.08 -5.43 -7.80
CA HIS A 170 1.77 -6.39 -6.75
C HIS A 170 1.43 -7.76 -7.34
N ASN A 171 0.55 -7.82 -8.33
CA ASN A 171 0.17 -9.05 -9.00
C ASN A 171 1.36 -9.73 -9.70
N ARG A 172 2.28 -8.97 -10.29
CA ARG A 172 3.55 -9.52 -10.82
C ARG A 172 4.39 -10.19 -9.73
N ILE A 173 4.51 -9.55 -8.56
CA ILE A 173 5.26 -10.10 -7.41
C ILE A 173 4.55 -11.35 -6.85
N VAL A 174 3.23 -11.31 -6.70
CA VAL A 174 2.40 -12.45 -6.29
C VAL A 174 2.56 -13.61 -7.25
N ASN A 175 2.56 -13.38 -8.56
CA ASN A 175 2.73 -14.43 -9.56
C ASN A 175 4.12 -15.08 -9.45
N LYS A 176 5.19 -14.31 -9.29
CA LYS A 176 6.53 -14.86 -9.05
C LYS A 176 6.60 -15.66 -7.75
N TRP A 177 6.01 -15.13 -6.68
CA TRP A 177 5.93 -15.79 -5.39
C TRP A 177 5.20 -17.13 -5.49
N ASN A 178 3.99 -17.15 -6.05
CA ASN A 178 3.12 -18.32 -6.15
C ASN A 178 3.80 -19.46 -6.91
N ASN A 179 4.64 -19.15 -7.90
CA ASN A 179 5.40 -20.13 -8.68
C ASN A 179 6.76 -20.55 -8.07
N SER A 180 7.13 -20.00 -6.90
CA SER A 180 8.42 -20.30 -6.25
C SER A 180 8.34 -21.47 -5.25
N LEU A 181 9.50 -21.99 -4.82
CA LEU A 181 9.56 -22.93 -3.69
C LEU A 181 9.20 -22.27 -2.35
N LEU A 182 9.33 -20.94 -2.25
CA LEU A 182 9.01 -20.19 -1.03
C LEU A 182 7.51 -20.24 -0.73
N SER A 183 6.64 -20.21 -1.74
CA SER A 183 5.18 -20.38 -1.54
C SER A 183 4.83 -21.79 -1.04
N LYS A 184 5.60 -22.81 -1.44
CA LYS A 184 5.34 -24.21 -1.08
C LYS A 184 5.73 -24.53 0.36
N TYR A 185 6.86 -24.01 0.83
CA TYR A 185 7.43 -24.40 2.13
C TYR A 185 7.52 -23.27 3.15
N GLY A 186 7.39 -22.02 2.72
CA GLY A 186 7.50 -20.83 3.55
C GLY A 186 6.32 -20.61 4.49
N TRP A 187 6.25 -19.39 5.02
CA TRP A 187 5.21 -18.90 5.92
C TRP A 187 4.74 -17.51 5.45
N PRO A 188 3.54 -17.04 5.84
CA PRO A 188 2.94 -15.85 5.23
C PRO A 188 3.78 -14.57 5.30
N GLY A 189 4.50 -14.31 6.38
CA GLY A 189 5.37 -13.13 6.46
C GLY A 189 6.62 -13.20 5.58
N LEU A 190 7.02 -14.39 5.12
CA LEU A 190 8.11 -14.52 4.14
C LEU A 190 7.74 -13.89 2.79
N PHE A 191 6.44 -13.88 2.43
CA PHE A 191 5.96 -13.15 1.25
C PHE A 191 6.24 -11.65 1.37
N VAL A 192 6.03 -11.06 2.54
CA VAL A 192 6.28 -9.63 2.74
C VAL A 192 7.77 -9.33 2.59
N ALA A 193 8.63 -10.11 3.23
CA ALA A 193 10.08 -9.94 3.08
C ALA A 193 10.54 -10.09 1.62
N TYR A 194 10.02 -11.10 0.91
CA TYR A 194 10.27 -11.30 -0.52
C TYR A 194 9.79 -10.10 -1.35
N GLY A 195 8.58 -9.63 -1.10
CA GLY A 195 7.97 -8.51 -1.80
C GLY A 195 8.75 -7.21 -1.61
N LEU A 196 9.13 -6.88 -0.38
CA LEU A 196 9.95 -5.70 -0.10
C LEU A 196 11.33 -5.78 -0.78
N ALA A 197 11.95 -6.96 -0.82
CA ALA A 197 13.20 -7.16 -1.54
C ALA A 197 13.03 -6.94 -3.07
N GLN A 198 11.93 -7.43 -3.66
CA GLN A 198 11.62 -7.16 -5.07
C GLN A 198 11.43 -5.67 -5.33
N MET A 199 10.75 -4.94 -4.42
CA MET A 199 10.58 -3.49 -4.54
C MET A 199 11.91 -2.75 -4.49
N LEU A 200 12.81 -3.11 -3.57
CA LEU A 200 14.15 -2.50 -3.48
C LEU A 200 14.98 -2.72 -4.75
N ILE A 201 14.98 -3.95 -5.29
CA ILE A 201 15.67 -4.28 -6.55
C ILE A 201 15.09 -3.43 -7.69
N TRP A 202 13.77 -3.30 -7.74
CA TRP A 202 13.10 -2.55 -8.79
C TRP A 202 13.39 -1.04 -8.70
N SER A 203 13.37 -0.45 -7.50
CA SER A 203 13.77 0.94 -7.27
C SER A 203 15.23 1.19 -7.66
N ALA A 204 16.14 0.26 -7.36
CA ALA A 204 17.55 0.36 -7.74
C ALA A 204 17.73 0.30 -9.27
N ALA A 205 17.06 -0.64 -9.94
CA ALA A 205 17.11 -0.77 -11.39
C ALA A 205 16.54 0.46 -12.12
N ALA A 206 15.44 1.03 -11.61
CA ALA A 206 14.87 2.26 -12.15
C ALA A 206 15.83 3.45 -12.06
N LYS A 207 16.62 3.54 -10.98
CA LYS A 207 17.66 4.57 -10.82
C LYS A 207 18.80 4.41 -11.82
N LEU A 208 19.29 3.19 -12.02
CA LEU A 208 20.37 2.90 -12.98
C LEU A 208 19.97 3.23 -14.42
N ASN A 209 18.77 2.82 -14.84
CA ASN A 209 18.24 3.12 -16.18
C ASN A 209 18.01 4.61 -16.44
N LYS A 210 18.03 5.46 -15.41
CA LYS A 210 17.95 6.92 -15.57
C LYS A 210 19.35 7.53 -15.67
N ILE A 211 20.31 7.04 -14.88
CA ILE A 211 21.71 7.46 -14.94
C ILE A 211 22.33 7.17 -16.31
N GLU A 212 21.93 6.09 -16.98
CA GLU A 212 22.42 5.76 -18.35
C GLU A 212 21.77 6.62 -19.46
N ARG A 213 20.74 7.41 -19.13
CA ARG A 213 20.02 8.27 -20.08
C ARG A 213 20.33 9.76 -19.92
N ASP A 214 21.11 10.12 -18.90
CA ASP A 214 21.63 11.47 -18.66
C ASP A 214 23.11 11.56 -19.09
#